data_AF-A0A3D0HV19-F1
#
_entry.id   AF-A0A3D0HV19-F1
#
_cell.length_a   1.000
_cell.length_b   1.000
_cell.length_c   1.000
_cell.angle_alpha   90.00
_cell.angle_beta   90.00
_cell.angle_gamma   90.00
#
_symmetry.space_group_name_H-M   'P 1'
#
loop_
_entity.id
_entity.type
_entity.pdbx_description
1 polymer ?
#
loop_
_entity_poly.entity_id
_entity_poly.type
_entity_poly.pdbx_seq_one_letter_code
_entity_poly.pdbx_strand_id
1 'polypeptide(L)'
;MKQLYILTIVLFFSIALNAQEFKTRLVFSNPAGQTDTLWVGTDARATMGIDTQFGETDIKGPPRNSFDVRASDYTGQDEMFVCSPYPDWPTTANDLTNFETRSMIVPPHCSGDNYTENAFKIIIKSGSFPIHVEWNTSDFSGTCHNGSRLTDAYPQTWWDVIYGMSHGWQDMAVVDHFDYDYTACRYLTPEGDTLHVLHLALVYENAWIIGVEEMVDNGLKTIINPVGHSVRFEFTDPLIGHPFVELYDVSGRLIQKLPVNSSAIEWQSRDGGVFFYRVHGVEKSFSGKLLL
;
A
#
# COMPACT_ATOMS: atom_id res chain seq x y z
N MET A 1 1.82 -41.61 34.78
CA MET A 1 0.48 -41.34 34.21
C MET A 1 -0.03 -39.93 34.50
N LYS A 2 -0.16 -39.46 35.75
CA LYS A 2 -0.65 -38.09 36.06
C LYS A 2 0.13 -36.95 35.36
N GLN A 3 1.45 -37.06 35.25
CA GLN A 3 2.29 -36.07 34.56
C GLN A 3 2.04 -36.01 33.04
N LEU A 4 1.64 -37.13 32.41
CA LEU A 4 1.35 -37.17 30.97
C LEU A 4 0.06 -36.39 30.67
N TYR A 5 -0.98 -36.56 31.50
CA TYR A 5 -2.24 -35.81 31.35
C TYR A 5 -2.07 -34.30 31.50
N ILE A 6 -1.25 -33.85 32.46
CA ILE A 6 -0.96 -32.42 32.63
C ILE A 6 -0.23 -31.89 31.39
N LEU A 7 0.75 -32.63 30.86
CA LEU A 7 1.50 -32.21 29.68
C LEU A 7 0.60 -32.14 28.44
N THR A 8 -0.30 -33.11 28.26
CA THR A 8 -1.28 -33.12 27.16
C THR A 8 -2.27 -31.96 27.27
N ILE A 9 -2.77 -31.65 28.47
CA ILE A 9 -3.66 -30.51 28.70
C ILE A 9 -2.94 -29.19 28.38
N VAL A 10 -1.70 -29.01 28.87
CA VAL A 10 -0.91 -27.81 28.59
C VAL A 10 -0.63 -27.67 27.09
N LEU A 11 -0.34 -28.76 26.38
CA LEU A 11 -0.13 -28.74 24.93
C LEU A 11 -1.41 -28.31 24.20
N PHE A 12 -2.58 -28.84 24.57
CA PHE A 12 -3.87 -28.46 23.97
C PHE A 12 -4.26 -27.01 24.25
N PHE A 13 -3.97 -26.48 25.45
CA PHE A 13 -4.20 -25.06 25.75
C PHE A 13 -3.23 -24.13 25.01
N SER A 14 -1.99 -24.56 24.76
CA SER A 14 -1.01 -23.73 24.04
C SER A 14 -1.38 -23.48 22.56
N ILE A 15 -2.13 -24.40 21.93
CA ILE A 15 -2.59 -24.24 20.54
C ILE A 15 -3.73 -23.21 20.42
N ALA A 16 -4.45 -22.94 21.51
CA ALA A 16 -5.55 -21.98 21.55
C ALA A 16 -5.11 -20.52 21.77
N LEU A 17 -3.81 -20.28 22.00
CA LEU A 17 -3.26 -18.94 22.28
C LEU A 17 -2.89 -18.14 21.02
N ASN A 18 -3.38 -18.52 19.83
CA ASN A 18 -3.05 -17.85 18.58
C ASN A 18 -3.87 -16.57 18.29
N ALA A 19 -4.71 -16.11 19.22
CA ALA A 19 -5.25 -14.76 19.17
C ALA A 19 -4.25 -13.80 19.85
N GLN A 20 -3.23 -13.38 19.13
CA GLN A 20 -2.31 -12.36 19.64
C GLN A 20 -3.01 -11.01 19.55
N GLU A 21 -3.39 -10.47 20.70
CA GLU A 21 -3.74 -9.06 20.84
C GLU A 21 -2.48 -8.24 20.51
N PHE A 22 -2.59 -7.34 19.54
CA PHE A 22 -1.54 -6.41 19.17
C PHE A 22 -2.02 -5.00 19.52
N LYS A 23 -1.20 -4.22 20.23
CA LYS A 23 -1.49 -2.81 20.49
C LYS A 23 -0.19 -2.05 20.61
N THR A 24 -0.04 -1.03 19.79
CA THR A 24 1.14 -0.15 19.80
C THR A 24 0.72 1.31 19.87
N ARG A 25 1.69 2.15 20.22
CA ARG A 25 1.55 3.57 20.43
C ARG A 25 2.31 4.30 19.33
N LEU A 26 1.61 5.19 18.63
CA LEU A 26 2.19 6.14 17.70
C LEU A 26 2.27 7.51 18.39
N VAL A 27 3.46 8.08 18.46
CA VAL A 27 3.68 9.40 19.09
C VAL A 27 3.95 10.41 17.98
N PHE A 28 3.13 11.44 17.92
CA PHE A 28 3.24 12.51 16.95
C PHE A 28 3.79 13.76 17.63
N SER A 29 4.65 14.49 16.94
CA SER A 29 5.18 15.77 17.41
C SER A 29 5.35 16.76 16.27
N ASN A 30 5.37 18.05 16.61
CA ASN A 30 5.58 19.14 15.66
C ASN A 30 6.68 20.11 16.14
N PRO A 31 7.16 21.03 15.29
CA PRO A 31 8.25 21.95 15.65
C PRO A 31 7.86 23.02 16.67
N ALA A 32 6.56 23.18 16.93
CA ALA A 32 6.06 24.02 18.01
C ALA A 32 6.15 23.33 19.39
N GLY A 33 6.70 22.10 19.46
CA GLY A 33 6.88 21.32 20.69
C GLY A 33 5.59 20.67 21.19
N GLN A 34 4.55 20.62 20.35
CA GLN A 34 3.29 19.96 20.69
C GLN A 34 3.43 18.46 20.40
N THR A 35 2.80 17.65 21.24
CA THR A 35 2.79 16.18 21.09
C THR A 35 1.37 15.65 21.22
N ASP A 36 1.07 14.61 20.46
CA ASP A 36 -0.16 13.84 20.60
C ASP A 36 0.13 12.34 20.42
N THR A 37 -0.79 11.48 20.84
CA THR A 37 -0.60 10.03 20.83
C THR A 37 -1.85 9.34 20.30
N LEU A 38 -1.63 8.37 19.43
CA LEU A 38 -2.66 7.49 18.90
C LEU A 38 -2.33 6.04 19.27
N TRP A 39 -3.34 5.29 19.72
CA TRP A 39 -3.23 3.85 19.93
C TRP A 39 -3.81 3.10 18.75
N VAL A 40 -3.08 2.11 18.27
CA VAL A 40 -3.50 1.28 17.14
C VAL A 40 -3.24 -0.18 17.45
N GLY A 41 -4.02 -1.09 16.90
CA GLY A 41 -3.87 -2.48 17.24
C GLY A 41 -4.80 -3.43 16.51
N THR A 42 -4.71 -4.71 16.87
CA THR A 42 -5.67 -5.72 16.48
C THR A 42 -6.09 -6.62 17.65
N ASP A 43 -7.35 -7.05 17.66
CA ASP A 43 -7.92 -8.01 18.61
C ASP A 43 -9.01 -8.83 17.90
N ALA A 44 -9.05 -10.15 18.14
CA ALA A 44 -10.02 -11.05 17.50
C ALA A 44 -11.49 -10.74 17.85
N ARG A 45 -11.74 -9.92 18.88
CA ARG A 45 -13.08 -9.46 19.30
C ARG A 45 -13.40 -8.05 18.80
N ALA A 46 -12.49 -7.40 18.09
CA ALA A 46 -12.73 -6.10 17.49
C ALA A 46 -13.65 -6.18 16.28
N THR A 47 -14.16 -5.03 15.89
CA THR A 47 -15.01 -4.80 14.73
C THR A 47 -14.36 -3.72 13.86
N MET A 48 -14.95 -3.47 12.69
CA MET A 48 -14.53 -2.35 11.82
C MET A 48 -15.06 -0.99 12.30
N GLY A 49 -15.83 -0.96 13.39
CA GLY A 49 -16.43 0.26 13.95
C GLY A 49 -15.80 0.66 15.28
N ILE A 50 -16.54 1.46 16.07
CA ILE A 50 -16.13 1.84 17.42
C ILE A 50 -16.37 0.70 18.40
N ASP A 51 -15.28 0.23 19.01
CA ASP A 51 -15.30 -0.83 20.02
C ASP A 51 -15.10 -0.26 21.44
N THR A 52 -16.22 0.04 22.11
CA THR A 52 -16.20 0.58 23.49
C THR A 52 -15.47 -0.33 24.50
N GLN A 53 -15.41 -1.64 24.25
CA GLN A 53 -14.65 -2.60 25.07
C GLN A 53 -13.13 -2.32 25.07
N PHE A 54 -12.60 -1.66 24.03
CA PHE A 54 -11.19 -1.25 23.93
C PHE A 54 -10.98 0.22 24.32
N GLY A 55 -12.01 0.87 24.87
CA GLY A 55 -11.96 2.28 25.24
C GLY A 55 -12.09 3.23 24.07
N GLU A 56 -12.60 2.76 22.93
CA GLU A 56 -12.87 3.60 21.77
C GLU A 56 -14.15 4.38 21.97
N THR A 57 -14.11 5.64 21.56
CA THR A 57 -15.25 6.55 21.62
C THR A 57 -15.20 7.43 20.39
N ASP A 58 -16.34 7.61 19.73
CA ASP A 58 -16.45 8.59 18.67
C ASP A 58 -16.31 10.01 19.25
N ILE A 59 -15.23 10.66 18.87
CA ILE A 59 -14.88 12.04 19.23
C ILE A 59 -14.93 12.96 18.01
N LYS A 60 -15.59 12.54 16.94
CA LYS A 60 -15.86 13.37 15.77
C LYS A 60 -16.80 14.52 16.11
N GLY A 61 -16.46 15.75 15.71
CA GLY A 61 -17.26 16.96 15.97
C GLY A 61 -16.76 17.85 17.12
N PRO A 62 -16.42 17.35 18.32
CA PRO A 62 -15.76 18.15 19.35
C PRO A 62 -14.55 18.95 18.81
N PRO A 63 -14.37 20.21 19.25
CA PRO A 63 -13.29 21.05 18.77
C PRO A 63 -11.92 20.39 18.91
N ARG A 64 -11.14 20.45 17.83
CA ARG A 64 -9.74 20.01 17.84
C ARG A 64 -8.87 21.11 18.43
N ASN A 65 -7.91 20.73 19.26
CA ASN A 65 -6.87 21.65 19.74
C ASN A 65 -5.96 22.07 18.55
N SER A 66 -4.87 22.81 18.79
CA SER A 66 -3.96 23.24 17.71
C SER A 66 -3.07 22.13 17.13
N PHE A 67 -2.94 20.99 17.84
CA PHE A 67 -2.23 19.79 17.38
C PHE A 67 -2.93 18.52 17.87
N ASP A 68 -3.77 17.93 17.01
CA ASP A 68 -4.71 16.86 17.37
C ASP A 68 -4.63 15.72 16.36
N VAL A 69 -4.46 14.50 16.87
CA VAL A 69 -4.34 13.29 16.08
C VAL A 69 -5.46 12.31 16.43
N ARG A 70 -6.14 11.80 15.41
CA ARG A 70 -7.26 10.85 15.54
C ARG A 70 -7.14 9.76 14.48
N ALA A 71 -7.75 8.60 14.71
CA ALA A 71 -7.96 7.57 13.71
C ALA A 71 -9.40 7.58 13.21
N SER A 72 -9.63 7.13 11.98
CA SER A 72 -10.94 6.91 11.38
C SER A 72 -10.90 5.69 10.48
N ASP A 73 -12.04 5.04 10.31
CA ASP A 73 -12.23 3.99 9.31
C ASP A 73 -11.82 4.38 7.89
N TYR A 74 -11.40 3.38 7.12
CA TYR A 74 -11.14 3.52 5.68
C TYR A 74 -12.41 3.21 4.89
N THR A 75 -12.92 4.19 4.13
CA THR A 75 -14.18 4.03 3.37
C THR A 75 -13.97 3.72 1.90
N GLY A 76 -12.73 3.77 1.38
CA GLY A 76 -12.28 3.30 0.07
C GLY A 76 -12.88 3.96 -1.18
N GLN A 77 -14.16 4.32 -1.17
CA GLN A 77 -14.92 4.75 -2.35
C GLN A 77 -14.91 6.27 -2.56
N ASP A 78 -14.76 7.07 -1.50
CA ASP A 78 -14.85 8.53 -1.60
C ASP A 78 -13.48 9.22 -1.79
N GLU A 79 -12.37 8.52 -1.53
CA GLU A 79 -11.04 9.15 -1.51
C GLU A 79 -10.46 9.38 -2.92
N MET A 80 -10.92 8.65 -3.93
CA MET A 80 -10.43 8.72 -5.33
C MET A 80 -10.71 10.05 -6.01
N PHE A 81 -11.67 10.80 -5.50
CA PHE A 81 -12.00 12.13 -6.02
C PHE A 81 -11.47 13.27 -5.14
N VAL A 82 -10.84 12.93 -4.01
CA VAL A 82 -10.55 13.87 -2.92
C VAL A 82 -9.07 14.01 -2.66
N CYS A 83 -8.29 12.98 -2.89
CA CYS A 83 -6.86 13.06 -2.71
C CYS A 83 -6.18 13.33 -4.04
N SER A 84 -5.61 14.53 -4.18
CA SER A 84 -4.87 14.93 -5.37
C SER A 84 -3.38 14.95 -5.07
N PRO A 85 -2.53 14.30 -5.91
CA PRO A 85 -1.08 14.47 -5.81
C PRO A 85 -0.64 15.89 -6.16
N TYR A 86 -1.54 16.73 -6.68
CA TYR A 86 -1.29 18.13 -7.00
C TYR A 86 -1.72 19.03 -5.84
N PRO A 87 -0.79 19.69 -5.13
CA PRO A 87 -1.06 20.51 -3.94
C PRO A 87 -1.94 21.74 -4.21
N ASP A 88 -2.08 22.13 -5.48
CA ASP A 88 -2.83 23.32 -5.90
C ASP A 88 -4.31 23.05 -6.21
N TRP A 89 -4.76 21.79 -6.11
CA TRP A 89 -6.16 21.43 -6.28
C TRP A 89 -6.75 21.11 -4.90
N PRO A 90 -7.31 22.11 -4.19
CA PRO A 90 -8.13 21.84 -3.02
C PRO A 90 -9.40 21.17 -3.51
N THR A 91 -9.36 19.85 -3.57
CA THR A 91 -10.56 19.03 -3.58
C THR A 91 -11.20 19.24 -2.21
N THR A 92 -12.14 20.20 -2.16
CA THR A 92 -13.02 20.44 -1.03
C THR A 92 -13.93 19.22 -0.91
N ALA A 93 -13.38 18.15 -0.37
CA ALA A 93 -14.14 16.99 -0.03
C ALA A 93 -14.93 17.26 1.23
N ASN A 94 -16.17 16.80 1.18
CA ASN A 94 -16.90 16.56 2.41
C ASN A 94 -16.08 15.58 3.25
N ASP A 95 -16.03 15.86 4.54
CA ASP A 95 -15.49 15.01 5.59
C ASP A 95 -15.54 13.51 5.25
N LEU A 96 -14.35 12.91 5.11
CA LEU A 96 -14.15 11.54 4.64
C LEU A 96 -14.24 10.48 5.74
N THR A 97 -14.53 10.88 6.97
CA THR A 97 -14.52 9.98 8.14
C THR A 97 -15.93 9.54 8.47
N ASN A 98 -16.18 8.31 8.91
CA ASN A 98 -17.48 7.99 9.54
C ASN A 98 -17.47 8.31 11.03
N PHE A 99 -16.32 8.12 11.69
CA PHE A 99 -16.08 8.42 13.08
C PHE A 99 -14.61 8.83 13.29
N GLU A 100 -14.30 9.42 14.43
CA GLU A 100 -12.92 9.72 14.79
C GLU A 100 -12.64 9.24 16.22
N THR A 101 -11.49 8.63 16.48
CA THR A 101 -11.13 8.03 17.79
C THR A 101 -9.65 8.23 18.13
N ARG A 102 -9.27 8.09 19.40
CA ARG A 102 -7.86 8.10 19.89
C ARG A 102 -7.25 6.70 20.03
N SER A 103 -8.07 5.68 19.86
CA SER A 103 -7.66 4.27 19.84
C SER A 103 -8.42 3.58 18.71
N MET A 104 -7.71 2.83 17.87
CA MET A 104 -8.29 2.04 16.78
C MET A 104 -7.75 0.61 16.86
N ILE A 105 -8.58 -0.31 17.30
CA ILE A 105 -8.31 -1.74 17.38
C ILE A 105 -9.21 -2.40 16.34
N VAL A 106 -8.61 -3.07 15.35
CA VAL A 106 -9.35 -3.74 14.27
C VAL A 106 -9.22 -5.26 14.36
N PRO A 107 -10.04 -6.06 13.67
CA PRO A 107 -9.81 -7.49 13.59
C PRO A 107 -8.39 -7.82 13.06
N PRO A 108 -7.74 -8.88 13.54
CA PRO A 108 -6.46 -9.32 12.99
C PRO A 108 -6.67 -9.94 11.61
N HIS A 109 -5.85 -9.55 10.64
CA HIS A 109 -5.88 -10.10 9.29
C HIS A 109 -4.51 -10.67 8.93
N CYS A 110 -4.31 -11.94 9.29
CA CYS A 110 -3.03 -12.64 9.12
C CYS A 110 -2.96 -13.47 7.82
N SER A 111 -4.02 -13.46 7.00
CA SER A 111 -4.13 -14.21 5.74
C SER A 111 -4.17 -13.26 4.55
N GLY A 112 -3.56 -13.59 3.42
CA GLY A 112 -3.43 -12.67 2.26
C GLY A 112 -4.71 -12.43 1.43
N ASP A 113 -5.92 -12.52 1.99
CA ASP A 113 -7.13 -12.59 1.16
C ASP A 113 -8.00 -11.32 1.15
N ASN A 114 -7.81 -10.36 2.08
CA ASN A 114 -8.68 -9.19 2.22
C ASN A 114 -8.07 -8.02 3.03
N TYR A 115 -7.44 -7.06 2.36
CA TYR A 115 -6.50 -6.12 2.99
C TYR A 115 -7.13 -4.81 3.43
N THR A 116 -8.30 -4.50 2.89
CA THR A 116 -9.01 -3.24 3.18
C THR A 116 -9.54 -3.18 4.60
N GLU A 117 -9.66 -4.33 5.28
CA GLU A 117 -10.21 -4.43 6.64
C GLU A 117 -9.18 -4.04 7.71
N ASN A 118 -7.89 -4.01 7.38
CA ASN A 118 -6.83 -3.61 8.34
C ASN A 118 -6.20 -2.26 8.00
N ALA A 119 -6.97 -1.46 7.27
CA ALA A 119 -6.64 -0.14 6.80
C ALA A 119 -7.42 0.90 7.58
N PHE A 120 -6.76 1.94 8.05
CA PHE A 120 -7.45 3.10 8.59
C PHE A 120 -6.66 4.39 8.36
N LYS A 121 -7.39 5.49 8.44
CA LYS A 121 -6.86 6.84 8.32
C LYS A 121 -6.36 7.34 9.66
N ILE A 122 -5.28 8.11 9.63
CA ILE A 122 -4.82 8.93 10.72
C ILE A 122 -5.02 10.39 10.32
N ILE A 123 -5.91 11.08 11.02
CA ILE A 123 -6.32 12.45 10.78
C ILE A 123 -5.58 13.39 11.72
N ILE A 124 -4.89 14.37 11.15
CA ILE A 124 -3.94 15.21 11.85
C ILE A 124 -4.27 16.67 11.61
N LYS A 125 -4.54 17.41 12.68
CA LYS A 125 -4.58 18.87 12.66
C LYS A 125 -3.23 19.39 13.14
N SER A 126 -2.57 20.25 12.36
CA SER A 126 -1.38 20.98 12.80
C SER A 126 -1.22 22.29 12.05
N GLY A 127 -0.78 23.33 12.75
CA GLY A 127 -0.34 24.60 12.15
C GLY A 127 1.18 24.67 11.94
N SER A 128 1.94 23.60 12.23
CA SER A 128 3.40 23.58 12.17
C SER A 128 3.90 22.26 11.61
N PHE A 129 4.80 22.34 10.63
CA PHE A 129 5.41 21.22 9.90
C PHE A 129 6.94 21.41 9.85
N PRO A 130 7.73 20.32 9.70
CA PRO A 130 7.34 18.93 9.49
C PRO A 130 6.70 18.28 10.72
N ILE A 131 5.83 17.29 10.51
CA ILE A 131 5.36 16.41 11.59
C ILE A 131 6.28 15.20 11.66
N HIS A 132 6.69 14.88 12.88
CA HIS A 132 7.44 13.69 13.21
C HIS A 132 6.50 12.69 13.90
N VAL A 133 6.42 11.46 13.39
CA VAL A 133 5.75 10.34 14.07
C VAL A 133 6.75 9.24 14.36
N GLU A 134 6.73 8.72 15.59
CA GLU A 134 7.60 7.64 16.05
C GLU A 134 6.79 6.46 16.63
N TRP A 135 7.37 5.26 16.54
CA TRP A 135 6.81 4.02 17.09
C TRP A 135 7.93 3.03 17.47
N ASN A 136 7.56 1.93 18.13
CA ASN A 136 8.50 0.87 18.48
C ASN A 136 8.47 -0.24 17.42
N THR A 137 9.55 -0.41 16.66
CA THR A 137 9.67 -1.44 15.61
C THR A 137 9.46 -2.86 16.14
N SER A 138 9.85 -3.14 17.38
CA SER A 138 9.70 -4.46 17.97
C SER A 138 8.24 -4.89 18.16
N ASP A 139 7.31 -3.93 18.27
CA ASP A 139 5.87 -4.22 18.35
C ASP A 139 5.37 -4.88 17.04
N PHE A 140 6.02 -4.57 15.92
CA PHE A 140 5.68 -5.09 14.59
C PHE A 140 6.42 -6.39 14.22
N SER A 141 7.21 -6.97 15.12
CA SER A 141 7.96 -8.22 14.84
C SER A 141 7.09 -9.48 14.76
N GLY A 142 5.80 -9.37 15.09
CA GLY A 142 4.84 -10.49 15.09
C GLY A 142 4.45 -10.97 13.69
N THR A 143 4.05 -12.23 13.59
CA THR A 143 3.68 -12.90 12.33
C THR A 143 2.41 -12.37 11.67
N CYS A 144 1.74 -11.37 12.22
CA CYS A 144 0.54 -10.77 11.62
C CYS A 144 0.70 -9.28 11.29
N HIS A 145 1.80 -8.65 11.71
CA HIS A 145 1.99 -7.20 11.62
C HIS A 145 3.38 -6.80 11.11
N ASN A 146 4.25 -7.77 10.78
CA ASN A 146 5.57 -7.51 10.21
C ASN A 146 5.55 -6.91 8.79
N GLY A 147 4.37 -6.87 8.15
CA GLY A 147 4.14 -6.13 6.92
C GLY A 147 3.53 -4.75 7.14
N SER A 148 3.41 -4.25 8.38
CA SER A 148 2.69 -2.99 8.61
C SER A 148 3.35 -1.79 7.93
N ARG A 149 2.53 -0.85 7.44
CA ARG A 149 2.97 0.30 6.64
C ARG A 149 2.26 1.56 7.06
N LEU A 150 3.01 2.66 7.11
CA LEU A 150 2.50 4.01 7.24
C LEU A 150 2.87 4.81 5.98
N THR A 151 1.94 5.59 5.43
CA THR A 151 2.22 6.43 4.24
C THR A 151 1.45 7.74 4.29
N ASP A 152 2.05 8.78 3.72
CA ASP A 152 1.44 10.09 3.45
C ASP A 152 0.84 10.19 2.03
N ALA A 153 1.11 9.20 1.20
CA ALA A 153 0.63 9.14 -0.17
C ALA A 153 -0.80 8.64 -0.25
N TYR A 154 -1.53 9.12 -1.25
CA TYR A 154 -2.87 8.64 -1.55
C TYR A 154 -2.80 7.23 -2.13
N PRO A 155 -3.44 6.25 -1.51
CA PRO A 155 -3.68 4.98 -2.17
C PRO A 155 -4.89 5.09 -3.10
N GLN A 156 -4.72 5.02 -4.44
CA GLN A 156 -5.87 4.94 -5.37
C GLN A 156 -6.79 3.79 -4.96
N THR A 157 -6.17 2.73 -4.46
CA THR A 157 -6.79 1.64 -3.72
C THR A 157 -5.85 1.24 -2.59
N TRP A 158 -6.34 0.61 -1.51
CA TRP A 158 -5.47 0.22 -0.38
C TRP A 158 -4.26 -0.65 -0.79
N TRP A 159 -4.44 -1.40 -1.86
CA TRP A 159 -3.39 -2.10 -2.59
C TRP A 159 -2.17 -1.22 -2.88
N ASP A 160 -2.31 0.09 -3.09
CA ASP A 160 -1.18 0.99 -3.37
C ASP A 160 -0.34 1.34 -2.14
N VAL A 161 -0.94 1.37 -0.93
CA VAL A 161 -0.18 1.40 0.34
C VAL A 161 0.65 0.12 0.46
N ILE A 162 0.08 -0.98 -0.04
CA ILE A 162 0.64 -2.32 0.09
C ILE A 162 1.70 -2.60 -0.98
N TYR A 163 1.48 -2.19 -2.22
CA TYR A 163 2.33 -2.50 -3.38
C TYR A 163 3.41 -1.45 -3.61
N GLY A 164 3.54 -0.44 -2.73
CA GLY A 164 4.65 0.52 -2.74
C GLY A 164 4.71 1.39 -4.01
N MET A 165 3.57 1.63 -4.67
CA MET A 165 3.52 2.31 -5.96
C MET A 165 3.60 3.85 -5.86
N SER A 166 3.68 4.41 -4.65
CA SER A 166 3.82 5.84 -4.41
C SER A 166 4.99 6.16 -3.47
N HIS A 167 5.61 7.33 -3.67
CA HIS A 167 6.62 7.89 -2.77
C HIS A 167 6.07 7.99 -1.34
N GLY A 168 6.87 7.68 -0.31
CA GLY A 168 6.58 8.08 1.08
C GLY A 168 6.10 7.01 2.07
N TRP A 169 6.22 5.71 1.77
CA TRP A 169 5.87 4.67 2.76
C TRP A 169 7.01 4.32 3.71
N GLN A 170 6.66 3.98 4.95
CA GLN A 170 7.57 3.45 5.96
C GLN A 170 7.18 2.03 6.36
N ASP A 171 8.17 1.13 6.32
CA ASP A 171 8.06 -0.19 6.89
C ASP A 171 8.20 -0.10 8.41
N MET A 172 7.09 -0.30 9.12
CA MET A 172 7.03 -0.10 10.57
C MET A 172 7.82 -1.15 11.37
N ALA A 173 8.17 -2.28 10.75
CA ALA A 173 9.03 -3.28 11.37
C ALA A 173 10.53 -2.98 11.16
N VAL A 174 10.87 -2.09 10.22
CA VAL A 174 12.26 -1.78 9.83
C VAL A 174 12.69 -0.39 10.29
N VAL A 175 11.80 0.60 10.18
CA VAL A 175 12.04 2.01 10.56
C VAL A 175 11.14 2.34 11.75
N ASP A 176 11.60 3.21 12.64
CA ASP A 176 10.92 3.60 13.89
C ASP A 176 10.28 4.99 13.84
N HIS A 177 10.38 5.69 12.71
CA HIS A 177 9.85 7.03 12.55
C HIS A 177 9.45 7.36 11.10
N PHE A 178 8.66 8.42 10.97
CA PHE A 178 8.33 9.06 9.70
C PHE A 178 8.24 10.58 9.89
N ASP A 179 9.01 11.31 9.09
CA ASP A 179 8.95 12.77 9.00
C ASP A 179 8.29 13.19 7.69
N TYR A 180 7.31 14.09 7.74
CA TYR A 180 6.66 14.59 6.54
C TYR A 180 6.25 16.07 6.68
N ASP A 181 6.42 16.81 5.58
CA ASP A 181 6.02 18.23 5.45
C ASP A 181 4.60 18.37 4.87
N TYR A 182 4.14 17.34 4.16
CA TYR A 182 2.93 17.37 3.35
C TYR A 182 2.27 15.99 3.32
N THR A 183 0.96 15.95 3.07
CA THR A 183 0.20 14.70 2.87
C THR A 183 -0.60 14.83 1.58
N ALA A 184 -0.62 13.80 0.75
CA ALA A 184 -1.37 13.77 -0.52
C ALA A 184 -2.88 13.96 -0.29
N CYS A 185 -3.38 13.53 0.86
CA CYS A 185 -4.76 13.67 1.27
C CYS A 185 -4.92 14.76 2.32
N ARG A 186 -5.85 15.69 2.06
CA ARG A 186 -6.26 16.76 2.98
C ARG A 186 -7.74 17.06 2.79
N TYR A 187 -8.42 17.49 3.84
CA TYR A 187 -9.77 18.03 3.72
C TYR A 187 -9.99 19.19 4.68
N LEU A 188 -10.98 20.01 4.35
CA LEU A 188 -11.37 21.16 5.17
C LEU A 188 -12.53 20.76 6.08
N THR A 189 -12.40 21.10 7.36
CA THR A 189 -13.53 21.04 8.29
C THR A 189 -14.56 22.13 7.96
N PRO A 190 -15.82 21.99 8.39
CA PRO A 190 -16.81 23.07 8.31
C PRO A 190 -16.34 24.39 8.96
N GLU A 191 -15.47 24.30 9.96
CA GLU A 191 -14.88 25.44 10.67
C GLU A 191 -13.70 26.10 9.91
N GLY A 192 -13.26 25.51 8.79
CA GLY A 192 -12.17 26.03 7.97
C GLY A 192 -10.77 25.54 8.36
N ASP A 193 -10.64 24.66 9.34
CA ASP A 193 -9.37 23.97 9.63
C ASP A 193 -9.01 23.02 8.50
N THR A 194 -7.71 22.94 8.16
CA THR A 194 -7.16 21.91 7.28
C THR A 194 -6.74 20.69 8.09
N LEU A 195 -7.24 19.52 7.69
CA LEU A 195 -6.86 18.23 8.24
C LEU A 195 -6.01 17.47 7.24
N HIS A 196 -4.93 16.88 7.74
CA HIS A 196 -3.98 16.06 6.99
C HIS A 196 -4.29 14.59 7.25
N VAL A 197 -4.07 13.74 6.26
CA VAL A 197 -4.38 12.31 6.36
C VAL A 197 -3.13 11.49 6.06
N LEU A 198 -2.76 10.63 6.99
CA LEU A 198 -1.90 9.48 6.74
C LEU A 198 -2.75 8.21 6.67
N HIS A 199 -2.19 7.17 6.08
CA HIS A 199 -2.81 5.87 5.95
C HIS A 199 -1.95 4.81 6.64
N LEU A 200 -2.56 3.99 7.50
CA LEU A 200 -1.88 2.92 8.23
C LEU A 200 -2.50 1.55 7.94
N ALA A 201 -1.63 0.61 7.53
CA ALA A 201 -1.92 -0.80 7.36
C ALA A 201 -1.31 -1.65 8.45
N LEU A 202 -2.14 -2.46 9.10
CA LEU A 202 -1.70 -3.52 10.02
C LEU A 202 -1.78 -4.88 9.33
N VAL A 203 -0.74 -5.23 8.57
CA VAL A 203 -0.74 -6.41 7.68
C VAL A 203 0.47 -7.33 7.91
N TYR A 204 0.31 -8.58 7.48
CA TYR A 204 1.37 -9.60 7.49
C TYR A 204 2.27 -9.49 6.24
N GLU A 205 3.56 -9.81 6.38
CA GLU A 205 4.53 -9.75 5.28
C GLU A 205 4.18 -10.69 4.12
N ASN A 206 3.77 -11.95 4.31
CA ASN A 206 3.44 -12.75 3.10
C ASN A 206 2.09 -12.38 2.47
N ALA A 207 1.38 -11.41 3.03
CA ALA A 207 0.28 -10.77 2.35
C ALA A 207 0.80 -9.96 1.12
N TRP A 208 2.10 -9.73 0.97
CA TRP A 208 2.70 -9.20 -0.27
C TRP A 208 2.68 -10.20 -1.45
N ILE A 209 2.46 -11.49 -1.20
CA ILE A 209 2.59 -12.60 -2.16
C ILE A 209 1.24 -13.30 -2.36
N ILE A 210 0.16 -12.54 -2.58
CA ILE A 210 -0.85 -13.06 -3.50
C ILE A 210 -0.19 -12.97 -4.85
N GLY A 211 -0.15 -14.07 -5.58
CA GLY A 211 0.69 -14.22 -6.76
C GLY A 211 0.85 -12.90 -7.53
N VAL A 212 2.10 -12.62 -7.92
CA VAL A 212 2.28 -12.42 -9.34
C VAL A 212 1.48 -13.56 -9.95
N GLU A 213 0.24 -13.33 -10.39
CA GLU A 213 -0.34 -14.19 -11.41
C GLU A 213 0.80 -14.23 -12.40
N GLU A 214 1.51 -15.36 -12.42
CA GLU A 214 2.53 -15.66 -13.40
C GLU A 214 1.86 -15.26 -14.70
N MET A 215 2.24 -14.08 -15.25
CA MET A 215 1.35 -13.28 -16.10
C MET A 215 0.60 -14.25 -16.98
N VAL A 216 -0.72 -14.43 -16.77
CA VAL A 216 -1.51 -15.44 -17.47
C VAL A 216 -1.06 -15.38 -18.91
N ASP A 217 -0.39 -16.45 -19.38
CA ASP A 217 0.43 -16.47 -20.60
C ASP A 217 -0.10 -15.43 -21.60
N ASN A 218 0.55 -14.25 -21.63
CA ASN A 218 -0.04 -13.03 -22.22
C ASN A 218 -0.11 -13.10 -23.76
N GLY A 219 0.00 -14.30 -24.31
CA GLY A 219 0.17 -14.49 -25.73
C GLY A 219 1.56 -14.05 -26.21
N LEU A 220 2.49 -13.67 -25.32
CA LEU A 220 3.78 -13.07 -25.66
C LEU A 220 4.90 -13.60 -24.77
N LYS A 221 5.87 -14.28 -25.39
CA LYS A 221 7.10 -14.74 -24.77
C LYS A 221 8.30 -14.06 -25.42
N THR A 222 9.12 -13.38 -24.63
CA THR A 222 10.31 -12.68 -25.10
C THR A 222 11.56 -13.48 -24.75
N ILE A 223 12.31 -13.91 -25.76
CA ILE A 223 13.56 -14.68 -25.62
C ILE A 223 14.72 -13.77 -26.01
N ILE A 224 15.64 -13.52 -25.08
CA ILE A 224 16.76 -12.60 -25.26
C ILE A 224 18.04 -13.41 -25.50
N ASN A 225 18.78 -13.08 -26.55
CA ASN A 225 20.13 -13.59 -26.83
C ASN A 225 21.15 -12.44 -26.73
N PRO A 226 21.75 -12.23 -25.54
CA PRO A 226 22.66 -11.11 -25.30
C PRO A 226 24.00 -11.25 -26.05
N VAL A 227 24.43 -12.48 -26.37
CA VAL A 227 25.68 -12.69 -27.12
C VAL A 227 25.52 -12.34 -28.61
N GLY A 228 24.33 -12.60 -29.16
CA GLY A 228 23.99 -12.25 -30.54
C GLY A 228 23.36 -10.87 -30.71
N HIS A 229 23.17 -10.13 -29.63
CA HIS A 229 22.37 -8.91 -29.55
C HIS A 229 21.01 -9.06 -30.26
N SER A 230 20.35 -10.22 -30.08
CA SER A 230 19.04 -10.48 -30.68
C SER A 230 17.97 -10.75 -29.63
N VAL A 231 16.75 -10.41 -29.98
CA VAL A 231 15.54 -10.75 -29.22
C VAL A 231 14.56 -11.43 -30.17
N ARG A 232 13.91 -12.47 -29.66
CA ARG A 232 12.83 -13.16 -30.35
C ARG A 232 11.55 -13.00 -29.53
N PHE A 233 10.54 -12.44 -30.16
CA PHE A 233 9.19 -12.36 -29.62
C PHE A 233 8.41 -13.55 -30.18
N GLU A 234 7.90 -14.43 -29.31
CA GLU A 234 7.01 -15.53 -29.67
C GLU A 234 5.59 -15.22 -29.22
N PHE A 235 4.61 -15.48 -30.08
CA PHE A 235 3.21 -15.17 -29.84
C PHE A 235 2.41 -16.47 -29.70
N THR A 236 1.85 -16.73 -28.51
CA THR A 236 1.13 -17.98 -28.17
C THR A 236 -0.35 -17.96 -28.57
N ASP A 237 -0.94 -16.77 -28.75
CA ASP A 237 -2.30 -16.57 -29.29
C ASP A 237 -2.20 -15.80 -30.63
N PRO A 238 -3.02 -16.09 -31.67
CA PRO A 238 -3.04 -15.25 -32.86
C PRO A 238 -3.54 -13.88 -32.40
N LEU A 239 -2.63 -12.92 -32.27
CA LEU A 239 -3.00 -11.51 -32.11
C LEU A 239 -3.83 -11.14 -33.36
N ILE A 240 -5.16 -11.20 -33.25
CA ILE A 240 -6.08 -10.90 -34.34
C ILE A 240 -5.94 -9.41 -34.62
N GLY A 241 -5.52 -9.04 -35.84
CA GLY A 241 -5.59 -7.67 -36.38
C GLY A 241 -4.28 -6.87 -36.47
N HIS A 242 -3.37 -7.33 -37.34
CA HIS A 242 -2.15 -6.61 -37.77
C HIS A 242 -1.27 -6.09 -36.62
N PRO A 243 -0.78 -6.97 -35.73
CA PRO A 243 0.02 -6.54 -34.62
C PRO A 243 1.40 -6.09 -35.13
N PHE A 244 2.03 -5.17 -34.41
CA PHE A 244 3.40 -4.78 -34.68
C PHE A 244 4.17 -4.53 -33.39
N VAL A 245 5.48 -4.73 -33.45
CA VAL A 245 6.40 -4.42 -32.36
C VAL A 245 7.13 -3.12 -32.70
N GLU A 246 7.01 -2.12 -31.83
CA GLU A 246 7.81 -0.91 -31.88
C GLU A 246 8.96 -1.03 -30.89
N LEU A 247 10.16 -0.65 -31.32
CA LEU A 247 11.40 -0.70 -30.54
C LEU A 247 11.94 0.72 -30.36
N TYR A 248 12.32 1.07 -29.14
CA TYR A 248 12.77 2.39 -28.76
C TYR A 248 14.13 2.33 -28.08
N ASP A 249 14.95 3.36 -28.29
CA ASP A 249 16.17 3.56 -27.52
C ASP A 249 15.86 4.18 -26.14
N VAL A 250 16.89 4.30 -25.29
CA VAL A 250 16.77 4.88 -23.94
C VAL A 250 16.31 6.33 -23.90
N SER A 251 16.37 7.05 -25.03
CA SER A 251 15.85 8.42 -25.14
C SER A 251 14.36 8.45 -25.52
N GLY A 252 13.74 7.29 -25.72
CA GLY A 252 12.35 7.15 -26.19
C GLY A 252 12.19 7.33 -27.70
N ARG A 253 13.28 7.39 -28.47
CA ARG A 253 13.21 7.51 -29.93
C ARG A 253 12.92 6.14 -30.55
N LEU A 254 11.94 6.10 -31.44
CA LEU A 254 11.59 4.91 -32.22
C LEU A 254 12.76 4.51 -33.13
N ILE A 255 13.30 3.31 -32.91
CA ILE A 255 14.36 2.69 -33.70
C ILE A 255 13.75 1.95 -34.89
N GLN A 256 12.76 1.09 -34.61
CA GLN A 256 12.22 0.18 -35.61
C GLN A 256 10.79 -0.22 -35.29
N LYS A 257 10.03 -0.50 -36.35
CA LYS A 257 8.68 -1.05 -36.30
C LYS A 257 8.64 -2.36 -37.08
N LEU A 258 8.27 -3.45 -36.43
CA LEU A 258 8.30 -4.81 -36.97
C LEU A 258 6.87 -5.34 -37.11
N PRO A 259 6.40 -5.66 -38.32
CA PRO A 259 5.08 -6.25 -38.50
C PRO A 259 5.07 -7.69 -37.98
N VAL A 260 4.03 -8.06 -37.23
CA VAL A 260 3.82 -9.41 -36.70
C VAL A 260 3.08 -10.23 -37.74
N ASN A 261 3.84 -10.88 -38.62
CA ASN A 261 3.31 -11.69 -39.71
C ASN A 261 3.36 -13.21 -39.43
N SER A 262 3.92 -13.60 -38.29
CA SER A 262 4.15 -14.99 -37.88
C SER A 262 4.05 -15.12 -36.36
N SER A 263 3.96 -16.35 -35.86
CA SER A 263 3.98 -16.66 -34.42
C SER A 263 5.31 -16.34 -33.73
N ALA A 264 6.33 -15.90 -34.47
CA ALA A 264 7.53 -15.34 -33.89
C ALA A 264 8.14 -14.27 -34.80
N ILE A 265 8.82 -13.29 -34.19
CA ILE A 265 9.64 -12.29 -34.88
C ILE A 265 10.99 -12.23 -34.17
N GLU A 266 12.05 -12.15 -34.95
CA GLU A 266 13.39 -11.89 -34.43
C GLU A 266 13.85 -10.49 -34.83
N TRP A 267 14.42 -9.78 -33.86
CA TRP A 267 15.09 -8.51 -34.06
C TRP A 267 16.53 -8.64 -33.59
N GLN A 268 17.45 -8.07 -34.36
CA GLN A 268 18.86 -8.01 -34.01
C GLN A 268 19.31 -6.56 -33.97
N SER A 269 19.86 -6.15 -32.82
CA SER A 269 20.48 -4.85 -32.67
C SER A 269 21.87 -4.86 -33.30
N ARG A 270 22.31 -3.70 -33.79
CA ARG A 270 23.71 -3.48 -34.19
C ARG A 270 24.62 -3.20 -32.99
N ASP A 271 24.03 -2.68 -31.92
CA ASP A 271 24.73 -2.24 -30.71
C ASP A 271 24.11 -2.90 -29.47
N GLY A 272 24.94 -3.35 -28.54
CA GLY A 272 24.47 -3.76 -27.21
C GLY A 272 23.92 -2.56 -26.44
N GLY A 273 22.94 -2.78 -25.56
CA GLY A 273 22.33 -1.70 -24.80
C GLY A 273 20.95 -2.01 -24.23
N VAL A 274 20.39 -0.99 -23.60
CA VAL A 274 19.01 -1.02 -23.08
C VAL A 274 18.07 -0.53 -24.18
N PHE A 275 17.03 -1.32 -24.44
CA PHE A 275 15.96 -0.97 -25.37
C PHE A 275 14.61 -1.13 -24.69
N PHE A 276 13.61 -0.45 -25.22
CA PHE A 276 12.22 -0.63 -24.83
C PHE A 276 11.44 -1.14 -26.02
N TYR A 277 10.43 -1.97 -25.78
CA TYR A 277 9.52 -2.40 -26.83
C TYR A 277 8.08 -2.12 -26.45
N ARG A 278 7.23 -1.97 -27.46
CA ARG A 278 5.79 -1.94 -27.35
C ARG A 278 5.18 -2.85 -28.41
N VAL A 279 4.45 -3.87 -28.00
CA VAL A 279 3.67 -4.74 -28.88
C VAL A 279 2.24 -4.22 -28.90
N HIS A 280 1.72 -3.95 -30.09
CA HIS A 280 0.34 -3.50 -30.28
C HIS A 280 -0.49 -4.68 -30.75
N GLY A 281 -1.46 -5.11 -29.95
CA GLY A 281 -2.58 -5.96 -30.37
C GLY A 281 -3.85 -5.13 -30.57
N VAL A 282 -4.93 -5.75 -31.07
CA VAL A 282 -6.20 -5.05 -31.30
C VAL A 282 -6.89 -4.60 -30.01
N GLU A 283 -6.84 -5.42 -28.97
CA GLU A 283 -7.52 -5.13 -27.70
C GLU A 283 -6.56 -4.72 -26.58
N LYS A 284 -5.27 -5.07 -26.71
CA LYS A 284 -4.26 -4.90 -25.66
C LYS A 284 -2.94 -4.46 -26.26
N SER A 285 -2.19 -3.66 -25.51
CA SER A 285 -0.81 -3.34 -25.82
C SER A 285 0.09 -3.78 -24.67
N PHE A 286 1.27 -4.28 -25.01
CA PHE A 286 2.28 -4.73 -24.05
C PHE A 286 3.51 -3.87 -24.21
N SER A 287 4.21 -3.58 -23.11
CA SER A 287 5.50 -2.92 -23.15
C SER A 287 6.50 -3.64 -22.26
N GLY A 288 7.77 -3.50 -22.57
CA GLY A 288 8.83 -4.09 -21.77
C GLY A 288 10.19 -3.49 -22.07
N LYS A 289 11.17 -3.96 -21.31
CA LYS A 289 12.57 -3.57 -21.40
C LYS A 289 13.42 -4.76 -21.88
N LEU A 290 14.37 -4.49 -22.76
CA LEU A 290 15.38 -5.42 -23.24
C LEU A 290 16.75 -4.94 -22.77
N LEU A 291 17.62 -5.89 -22.43
CA LEU A 291 19.04 -5.67 -22.25
C LEU A 291 19.75 -6.63 -23.20
N LEU A 292 20.31 -6.07 -24.27
CA LEU A 292 21.01 -6.82 -25.32
C LEU A 292 22.51 -6.60 -25.26
#